data_AF-A0A164G1S8-F1
#
_entry.id   AF-A0A164G1S8-F1
#
_cell.length_a   1.000
_cell.length_b   1.000
_cell.length_c   1.000
_cell.angle_alpha   90.00
_cell.angle_beta   90.00
_cell.angle_gamma   90.00
#
_symmetry.space_group_name_H-M   'P 1'
#
loop_
_entity.id
_entity.type
_entity.pdbx_description
1 polymer ?
#
loop_
_entity_poly.entity_id
_entity_poly.type
_entity_poly.pdbx_seq_one_letter_code
_entity_poly.pdbx_strand_id
1 'polypeptide(L)'
;MLSSTLNLTASGLKDVGKHPLVIQLMKGIYQGKPPIPKYSATWDPSVVINHFVSTTGRNICSELNSIQLDSVSFSATKVFFNLGVLRKSQSSGPLMRYSLDEWENPLICPVACLRSYLERTANLRSSLNNSGVFIGSNKPHNPVTGSTIARWIKDQLKEAGIDTSIFLAHSTRGAAASKAASAGVSIVSY
;
A
#
# COMPACT_ATOMS: atom_id res chain seq x y z
N MET A 1 -3.06 8.54 -23.69
CA MET A 1 -2.65 9.67 -24.55
C MET A 1 -2.31 9.10 -25.92
N LEU A 2 -3.20 9.25 -26.89
CA LEU A 2 -2.95 8.84 -28.27
C LEU A 2 -2.17 9.95 -28.96
N SER A 3 -0.92 9.60 -29.27
CA SER A 3 0.01 10.15 -30.26
C SER A 3 -0.27 11.54 -30.84
N SER A 4 0.60 12.47 -30.48
CA SER A 4 0.89 13.72 -31.18
C SER A 4 1.60 13.48 -32.51
N THR A 5 0.92 12.84 -33.46
CA THR A 5 1.42 12.71 -34.85
C THR A 5 0.28 12.94 -35.82
N LEU A 6 0.07 14.22 -36.15
CA LEU A 6 -0.36 14.72 -37.47
C LEU A 6 -0.36 16.25 -37.37
N ASN A 7 0.79 16.86 -37.68
CA ASN A 7 0.91 18.29 -37.90
C ASN A 7 0.49 18.59 -39.33
N LEU A 8 -0.62 19.30 -39.53
CA LEU A 8 -0.95 19.91 -40.82
C LEU A 8 -1.06 21.42 -40.63
N THR A 9 -0.14 22.14 -41.28
CA THR A 9 -0.22 23.57 -41.59
C THR A 9 -0.05 23.68 -43.12
N ALA A 10 -0.80 24.49 -43.86
CA ALA A 10 -0.69 25.96 -43.84
C ALA A 10 -2.03 26.73 -43.88
N SER A 11 -3.18 26.08 -43.72
CA SER A 11 -4.52 26.71 -43.82
C SER A 11 -5.61 26.10 -42.90
N GLY A 12 -5.25 25.46 -41.77
CA GLY A 12 -6.22 24.78 -40.90
C GLY A 12 -5.69 24.36 -39.52
N LEU A 13 -6.64 23.99 -38.61
CA LEU A 13 -6.54 23.97 -37.14
C LEU A 13 -5.38 23.16 -36.52
N LYS A 14 -4.70 23.81 -35.56
CA LYS A 14 -3.81 23.18 -34.56
C LYS A 14 -4.60 22.23 -33.66
N ASP A 15 -4.02 21.08 -33.36
CA ASP A 15 -4.50 20.06 -32.41
C ASP A 15 -5.83 19.37 -32.78
N VAL A 16 -5.79 18.47 -33.78
CA VAL A 16 -6.91 17.59 -34.16
C VAL A 16 -7.56 16.88 -32.96
N GLY A 17 -6.76 16.48 -31.96
CA GLY A 17 -7.25 15.84 -30.73
C GLY A 17 -8.10 16.74 -29.83
N LYS A 18 -8.07 18.07 -30.03
CA LYS A 18 -8.90 19.04 -29.31
C LYS A 18 -10.16 19.45 -30.09
N HIS A 19 -10.31 18.99 -31.32
CA HIS A 19 -11.47 19.35 -32.13
C HIS A 19 -12.76 18.83 -31.48
N PRO A 20 -13.83 19.64 -31.36
CA PRO A 20 -15.07 19.25 -30.67
C PRO A 20 -15.65 17.93 -31.16
N LEU A 21 -15.69 17.71 -32.48
CA LEU A 21 -16.19 16.47 -33.08
C LEU A 21 -15.33 15.25 -32.71
N VAL A 22 -14.00 15.41 -32.62
CA VAL A 22 -13.10 14.31 -32.24
C VAL A 22 -13.31 13.95 -30.77
N ILE A 23 -13.42 14.94 -29.88
CA ILE A 23 -13.74 14.71 -28.46
C ILE A 23 -15.10 14.01 -28.32
N GLN A 24 -16.11 14.43 -29.08
CA GLN A 24 -17.46 13.88 -29.01
C GLN A 24 -17.51 12.44 -29.54
N LEU A 25 -16.80 12.15 -30.63
CA LEU A 25 -16.62 10.79 -31.15
C LEU A 25 -15.92 9.89 -30.13
N MET A 26 -14.80 10.34 -29.56
CA MET A 26 -14.04 9.56 -28.57
C MET A 26 -14.84 9.31 -27.29
N LYS A 27 -15.65 10.28 -26.84
CA LYS A 27 -16.60 10.09 -25.74
C LYS A 27 -17.67 9.05 -26.09
N GLY A 28 -18.21 9.08 -27.31
CA GLY A 28 -19.16 8.08 -27.79
C GLY A 28 -18.58 6.66 -27.82
N ILE A 29 -17.35 6.50 -28.33
CA ILE A 29 -16.64 5.22 -28.34
C ILE A 29 -16.40 4.71 -26.91
N TYR A 30 -15.96 5.59 -26.00
CA TYR A 30 -15.75 5.25 -24.59
C TYR A 30 -17.04 4.80 -23.90
N GLN A 31 -18.16 5.49 -24.14
CA GLN A 31 -19.46 5.12 -23.57
C GLN A 31 -20.02 3.82 -24.18
N GLY A 32 -19.76 3.56 -25.46
CA GLY A 32 -20.16 2.32 -26.13
C GLY A 32 -19.34 1.09 -25.73
N LYS A 33 -18.12 1.27 -25.23
CA LYS A 33 -17.23 0.21 -24.73
C LYS A 33 -16.48 0.70 -23.48
N PRO A 34 -17.16 0.79 -22.33
CA PRO A 34 -16.49 1.22 -21.10
C PRO A 34 -15.35 0.23 -20.78
N PRO A 35 -14.17 0.72 -20.35
CA PRO A 35 -13.08 -0.15 -19.94
C PRO A 35 -13.57 -1.03 -18.79
N ILE A 36 -13.54 -2.35 -19.02
CA ILE A 36 -13.93 -3.34 -18.03
C ILE A 36 -12.94 -3.24 -16.86
N PRO A 37 -13.40 -3.06 -15.61
CA PRO A 37 -12.51 -3.02 -14.46
C PRO A 37 -11.61 -4.25 -14.44
N LYS A 38 -10.30 -4.04 -14.29
CA LYS A 38 -9.30 -5.13 -14.27
C LYS A 38 -9.53 -6.12 -13.11
N TYR A 39 -10.28 -5.71 -12.08
CA TYR A 39 -10.64 -6.50 -10.93
C TYR A 39 -12.16 -6.50 -10.74
N SER A 40 -12.75 -7.67 -10.49
CA SER A 40 -14.18 -7.86 -10.28
C SER A 40 -14.68 -7.32 -8.92
N ALA A 41 -13.76 -7.13 -7.97
CA ALA A 41 -14.02 -6.52 -6.68
C ALA A 41 -12.76 -5.78 -6.20
N THR A 42 -12.93 -4.58 -5.69
CA THR A 42 -11.92 -3.87 -4.89
C THR A 42 -12.33 -3.98 -3.43
N TRP A 43 -11.45 -4.45 -2.55
CA TRP A 43 -11.70 -4.48 -1.12
C TRP A 43 -11.71 -3.06 -0.55
N ASP A 44 -12.37 -2.86 0.60
CA ASP A 44 -12.42 -1.56 1.28
C ASP A 44 -11.06 -1.24 1.95
N PRO A 45 -10.28 -0.28 1.43
CA PRO A 45 -8.99 0.12 2.00
C PRO A 45 -9.10 0.55 3.46
N SER A 46 -10.27 1.07 3.84
CA SER A 46 -10.53 1.68 5.14
C SER A 46 -10.33 0.70 6.30
N VAL A 47 -10.59 -0.60 6.12
CA VAL A 47 -10.36 -1.60 7.19
C VAL A 47 -8.88 -1.73 7.52
N VAL A 48 -8.03 -1.84 6.48
CA VAL A 48 -6.58 -2.01 6.63
C VAL A 48 -5.99 -0.72 7.13
N ILE A 49 -6.48 0.40 6.61
CA ILE A 49 -5.97 1.68 7.00
C ILE A 49 -6.43 2.07 8.41
N ASN A 50 -7.66 1.80 8.84
CA ASN A 50 -8.09 2.05 10.23
C ASN A 50 -7.26 1.24 11.21
N HIS A 51 -6.93 -0.01 10.88
CA HIS A 51 -6.06 -0.84 11.70
C HIS A 51 -4.61 -0.32 11.75
N PHE A 52 -4.05 0.13 10.62
CA PHE A 52 -2.74 0.79 10.64
C PHE A 52 -2.79 2.15 11.35
N VAL A 53 -3.91 2.88 11.28
CA VAL A 53 -4.11 4.17 11.94
C VAL A 53 -4.18 4.04 13.46
N SER A 54 -4.81 2.98 13.96
CA SER A 54 -4.91 2.67 15.39
C SER A 54 -3.63 2.06 15.96
N THR A 55 -2.94 1.23 15.17
CA THR A 55 -1.84 0.39 15.66
C THR A 55 -0.45 0.96 15.36
N THR A 56 -0.31 1.80 14.32
CA THR A 56 0.99 2.36 13.89
C THR A 56 1.00 3.89 13.85
N GLY A 57 2.09 4.49 14.30
CA GLY A 57 2.29 5.94 14.39
C GLY A 57 2.52 6.60 13.03
N ARG A 58 2.85 7.91 13.03
CA ARG A 58 3.12 8.72 11.81
C ARG A 58 4.27 8.19 10.92
N ASN A 59 4.98 7.13 11.34
CA ASN A 59 6.19 6.62 10.69
C ASN A 59 6.09 5.12 10.35
N ILE A 60 5.05 4.72 9.60
CA ILE A 60 4.76 3.30 9.28
C ILE A 60 5.96 2.55 8.70
N CYS A 61 6.75 3.17 7.83
CA CYS A 61 7.90 2.52 7.20
C CYS A 61 9.01 2.19 8.20
N SER A 62 9.29 3.08 9.17
CA SER A 62 10.29 2.79 10.20
C SER A 62 9.78 1.79 11.22
N GLU A 63 8.48 1.82 11.54
CA GLU A 63 7.87 0.87 12.46
C GLU A 63 7.92 -0.55 11.85
N LEU A 64 7.43 -0.74 10.62
CA LEU A 64 7.53 -2.01 9.90
C LEU A 64 8.98 -2.51 9.77
N ASN A 65 9.93 -1.62 9.50
CA ASN A 65 11.35 -1.97 9.42
C ASN A 65 11.93 -2.46 10.75
N SER A 66 11.36 -2.02 11.87
CA SER A 66 11.86 -2.31 13.21
C SER A 66 11.21 -3.51 13.88
N ILE A 67 10.26 -4.19 13.23
CA ILE A 67 9.65 -5.39 13.80
C ILE A 67 10.73 -6.46 14.00
N GLN A 68 10.91 -6.87 15.26
CA GLN A 68 11.91 -7.87 15.62
C GLN A 68 11.37 -9.28 15.35
N LEU A 69 12.11 -10.06 14.56
CA LEU A 69 11.65 -11.37 14.11
C LEU A 69 11.44 -12.36 15.28
N ASP A 70 12.35 -12.36 16.25
CA ASP A 70 12.32 -13.21 17.45
C ASP A 70 11.14 -12.92 18.39
N SER A 71 10.59 -11.71 18.33
CA SER A 71 9.42 -11.31 19.11
C SER A 71 8.09 -11.75 18.51
N VAL A 72 8.08 -12.17 17.23
CA VAL A 72 6.85 -12.53 16.53
C VAL A 72 6.29 -13.83 17.09
N SER A 73 5.05 -13.78 17.56
CA SER A 73 4.34 -14.91 18.16
C SER A 73 2.89 -14.93 17.72
N PHE A 74 2.42 -16.10 17.31
CA PHE A 74 1.05 -16.31 16.85
C PHE A 74 0.20 -16.93 17.95
N SER A 75 -1.05 -16.48 18.03
CA SER A 75 -2.15 -17.11 18.76
C SER A 75 -3.18 -17.63 17.73
N ALA A 76 -4.27 -18.23 18.20
CA ALA A 76 -5.35 -18.73 17.36
C ALA A 76 -5.98 -17.65 16.47
N THR A 77 -6.07 -16.40 16.95
CA THR A 77 -6.76 -15.30 16.25
C THR A 77 -5.94 -14.01 16.16
N LYS A 78 -4.68 -14.03 16.59
CA LYS A 78 -3.84 -12.82 16.70
C LYS A 78 -2.39 -13.12 16.38
N VAL A 79 -1.66 -12.09 15.96
CA VAL A 79 -0.19 -12.08 16.01
C VAL A 79 0.27 -10.98 16.95
N PHE A 80 1.35 -11.24 17.67
CA PHE A 80 2.01 -10.28 18.54
C PHE A 80 3.46 -10.09 18.13
N PHE A 81 3.98 -8.88 18.28
CA PHE A 81 5.39 -8.56 18.01
C PHE A 81 5.83 -7.29 18.72
N ASN A 82 7.15 -7.09 18.80
CA ASN A 82 7.78 -5.91 19.35
C ASN A 82 8.45 -5.10 18.24
N LEU A 83 8.59 -3.80 18.48
CA LEU A 83 9.41 -2.91 17.66
C LEU A 83 10.76 -2.70 18.35
N GLY A 84 11.85 -2.91 17.62
CA GLY A 84 13.23 -2.77 18.12
C GLY A 84 13.72 -1.32 18.23
N VAL A 85 12.84 -0.33 18.11
CA VAL A 85 13.17 1.09 18.21
C VAL A 85 12.23 1.77 19.21
N LEU A 86 12.79 2.47 20.19
CA LEU A 86 12.04 3.38 21.06
C LEU A 86 11.49 4.55 20.24
N ARG A 87 10.18 4.85 20.37
CA ARG A 87 9.62 6.05 19.74
C ARG A 87 10.33 7.30 20.29
N LYS A 88 10.49 8.35 19.47
CA LYS A 88 10.98 9.67 19.93
C LYS A 88 10.16 10.25 21.10
N SER A 89 8.90 9.83 21.28
CA SER A 89 8.03 10.20 22.40
C SER A 89 8.15 9.28 23.62
N GLN A 90 8.86 8.16 23.51
CA GLN A 90 9.05 7.19 24.58
C GLN A 90 10.51 7.24 25.03
N SER A 91 10.78 8.08 26.03
CA SER A 91 12.11 8.27 26.62
C SER A 91 12.47 7.19 27.65
N SER A 92 11.50 6.47 28.21
CA SER A 92 11.71 5.35 29.14
C SER A 92 10.54 4.33 29.10
N GLY A 93 10.75 3.17 29.74
CA GLY A 93 9.73 2.11 29.89
C GLY A 93 9.95 0.88 29.00
N PRO A 94 9.21 -0.23 29.25
CA PRO A 94 9.35 -1.46 28.49
C PRO A 94 8.95 -1.28 27.02
N LEU A 95 9.56 -2.06 26.13
CA LEU A 95 9.19 -2.09 24.71
C LEU A 95 7.71 -2.49 24.59
N MET A 96 6.92 -1.62 23.96
CA MET A 96 5.48 -1.85 23.78
C MET A 96 5.26 -3.01 22.81
N ARG A 97 4.54 -4.04 23.26
CA ARG A 97 4.12 -5.18 22.42
C ARG A 97 2.87 -4.80 21.64
N TYR A 98 2.91 -5.01 20.33
CA TYR A 98 1.79 -4.77 19.43
C TYR A 98 1.07 -6.07 19.13
N SER A 99 -0.21 -5.96 18.76
CA SER A 99 -1.03 -7.08 18.31
C SER A 99 -1.85 -6.71 17.08
N LEU A 100 -2.00 -7.65 16.15
CA LEU A 100 -2.94 -7.57 15.04
C LEU A 100 -3.94 -8.72 15.15
N ASP A 101 -5.20 -8.42 14.87
CA ASP A 101 -6.29 -9.38 14.80
C ASP A 101 -6.31 -10.09 13.46
N GLU A 102 -6.61 -11.38 13.49
CA GLU A 102 -6.95 -12.15 12.30
C GLU A 102 -8.28 -11.67 11.75
N TRP A 103 -8.40 -11.68 10.42
CA TRP A 103 -9.57 -11.18 9.72
C TRP A 103 -10.25 -12.32 9.00
N GLU A 104 -11.57 -12.22 8.84
CA GLU A 104 -12.39 -13.26 8.24
C GLU A 104 -11.94 -13.62 6.81
N ASN A 105 -11.55 -12.62 6.02
CA ASN A 105 -11.08 -12.84 4.66
C ASN A 105 -9.56 -13.06 4.61
N PRO A 106 -9.07 -14.28 4.32
CA PRO A 106 -7.64 -14.57 4.33
C PRO A 106 -6.84 -13.80 3.28
N LEU A 107 -7.48 -13.37 2.18
CA LEU A 107 -6.79 -12.65 1.08
C LEU A 107 -6.31 -11.25 1.48
N ILE A 108 -6.93 -10.66 2.50
CA ILE A 108 -6.59 -9.32 3.01
C ILE A 108 -6.15 -9.35 4.48
N CYS A 109 -6.09 -10.54 5.08
CA CYS A 109 -5.78 -10.69 6.49
C CYS A 109 -4.28 -10.44 6.76
N PRO A 110 -3.93 -9.49 7.64
CA PRO A 110 -2.53 -9.21 7.97
C PRO A 110 -1.87 -10.38 8.71
N VAL A 111 -2.60 -11.11 9.56
CA VAL A 111 -2.10 -12.28 10.30
C VAL A 111 -1.76 -13.42 9.32
N ALA A 112 -2.68 -13.77 8.44
CA ALA A 112 -2.48 -14.84 7.44
C ALA A 112 -1.35 -14.48 6.45
N CYS A 113 -1.29 -13.22 6.02
CA CYS A 113 -0.22 -12.70 5.17
C CYS A 113 1.16 -12.81 5.84
N LEU A 114 1.29 -12.35 7.08
CA LEU A 114 2.54 -12.41 7.83
C LEU A 114 2.98 -13.85 8.08
N ARG A 115 2.04 -14.75 8.47
CA ARG A 115 2.31 -16.18 8.65
C ARG A 115 2.88 -16.81 7.37
N SER A 116 2.18 -16.62 6.25
CA SER A 116 2.60 -17.12 4.93
C SER A 116 3.96 -16.56 4.50
N TYR A 117 4.22 -15.29 4.79
CA TYR A 117 5.49 -14.65 4.48
C TYR A 117 6.65 -15.27 5.27
N LEU A 118 6.48 -15.48 6.58
CA LEU A 118 7.52 -16.08 7.43
C LEU A 118 7.82 -17.52 7.01
N GLU A 119 6.79 -18.32 6.71
CA GLU A 119 6.97 -19.70 6.21
C GLU A 119 7.74 -19.72 4.88
N ARG A 120 7.36 -18.88 3.92
CA ARG A 120 8.01 -18.83 2.59
C ARG A 120 9.43 -18.29 2.65
N THR A 121 9.74 -17.42 3.60
CA THR A 121 11.07 -16.83 3.75
C THR A 121 11.97 -17.59 4.71
N ALA A 122 11.48 -18.63 5.40
CA ALA A 122 12.25 -19.39 6.39
C ALA A 122 13.57 -19.94 5.83
N ASN A 123 13.52 -20.55 4.64
CA ASN A 123 14.71 -21.12 3.98
C ASN A 123 15.66 -20.07 3.38
N LEU A 124 15.28 -18.78 3.39
CA LEU A 124 16.10 -17.66 2.92
C LEU A 124 16.79 -16.93 4.08
N ARG A 125 16.53 -17.35 5.33
CA ARG A 125 17.13 -16.75 6.51
C ARG A 125 18.58 -17.18 6.69
N SER A 126 19.40 -16.24 7.12
CA SER A 126 20.81 -16.41 7.43
C SER A 126 21.18 -15.52 8.62
N SER A 127 22.39 -15.70 9.17
CA SER A 127 22.89 -14.83 10.25
C SER A 127 22.90 -13.34 9.89
N LEU A 128 22.93 -13.00 8.60
CA LEU A 128 22.94 -11.62 8.11
C LEU A 128 21.55 -10.95 8.09
N ASN A 129 20.46 -11.72 8.15
CA ASN A 129 19.10 -11.20 7.95
C ASN A 129 18.06 -11.68 8.99
N ASN A 130 18.54 -12.13 10.15
CA ASN A 130 17.68 -12.76 11.15
C ASN A 130 17.12 -11.82 12.22
N SER A 131 17.45 -10.52 12.18
CA SER A 131 16.97 -9.56 13.19
C SER A 131 15.58 -9.00 12.87
N GLY A 132 15.30 -8.74 11.59
CA GLY A 132 14.07 -8.08 11.14
C GLY A 132 13.13 -9.02 10.39
N VAL A 133 11.83 -8.71 10.40
CA VAL A 133 10.84 -9.50 9.67
C VAL A 133 11.08 -9.46 8.17
N PHE A 134 11.32 -8.30 7.57
CA PHE A 134 11.35 -8.17 6.11
C PHE A 134 12.76 -8.33 5.50
N ILE A 135 12.87 -9.13 4.44
CA ILE A 135 14.10 -9.39 3.68
C ILE A 135 13.92 -9.05 2.20
N GLY A 136 15.04 -8.72 1.52
CA GLY A 136 15.05 -8.41 0.10
C GLY A 136 14.78 -9.63 -0.77
N SER A 137 14.13 -9.43 -1.92
CA SER A 137 13.79 -10.51 -2.86
C SER A 137 14.98 -11.08 -3.63
N ASN A 138 16.08 -10.31 -3.73
CA ASN A 138 17.27 -10.71 -4.47
C ASN A 138 18.31 -11.32 -3.54
N LYS A 139 19.02 -12.36 -3.98
CA LYS A 139 20.20 -12.89 -3.28
C LYS A 139 21.21 -11.74 -3.02
N PRO A 140 21.85 -11.67 -1.84
CA PRO A 140 21.83 -12.67 -0.75
C PRO A 140 20.67 -12.49 0.27
N HIS A 141 19.56 -11.88 -0.11
CA HIS A 141 18.38 -11.64 0.73
C HIS A 141 18.66 -10.78 1.97
N ASN A 142 19.42 -9.71 1.78
CA ASN A 142 19.76 -8.78 2.85
C ASN A 142 18.51 -8.21 3.54
N PRO A 143 18.63 -7.78 4.81
CA PRO A 143 17.60 -6.98 5.47
C PRO A 143 17.18 -5.81 4.60
N VAL A 144 15.87 -5.53 4.57
CA VAL A 144 15.39 -4.31 3.91
C VAL A 144 15.58 -3.11 4.82
N THR A 145 15.49 -1.92 4.20
CA THR A 145 15.46 -0.64 4.90
C THR A 145 14.06 -0.05 4.87
N GLY A 146 13.81 0.95 5.72
CA GLY A 146 12.56 1.71 5.70
C GLY A 146 12.27 2.37 4.34
N SER A 147 13.30 2.75 3.56
CA SER A 147 13.13 3.28 2.21
C SER A 147 12.66 2.22 1.21
N THR A 148 13.10 0.96 1.37
CA THR A 148 12.64 -0.17 0.56
C THR A 148 11.18 -0.47 0.83
N ILE A 149 10.79 -0.51 2.12
CA ILE A 149 9.40 -0.68 2.54
C ILE A 149 8.53 0.47 2.00
N ALA A 150 9.01 1.71 2.08
CA ALA A 150 8.31 2.87 1.54
C ALA A 150 8.06 2.72 0.03
N ARG A 151 9.06 2.24 -0.72
CA ARG A 151 8.93 1.97 -2.15
C ARG A 151 7.87 0.90 -2.42
N TRP A 152 7.89 -0.22 -1.70
CA TRP A 152 6.88 -1.27 -1.84
C TRP A 152 5.46 -0.77 -1.58
N ILE A 153 5.26 0.01 -0.51
CA ILE A 153 3.95 0.63 -0.22
C ILE A 153 3.53 1.54 -1.38
N LYS A 154 4.44 2.37 -1.90
CA LYS A 154 4.15 3.27 -3.02
C LYS A 154 3.79 2.49 -4.29
N ASP A 155 4.51 1.42 -4.58
CA ASP A 155 4.25 0.56 -5.74
C ASP A 155 2.86 -0.08 -5.63
N GLN A 156 2.48 -0.57 -4.45
CA GLN A 156 1.13 -1.12 -4.20
C GLN A 156 0.02 -0.06 -4.31
N LEU A 157 0.23 1.16 -3.81
CA LEU A 157 -0.72 2.27 -4.01
C LEU A 157 -0.91 2.59 -5.50
N LYS A 158 0.20 2.60 -6.26
CA LYS A 158 0.16 2.84 -7.70
C LYS A 158 -0.60 1.74 -8.45
N GLU A 159 -0.37 0.48 -8.09
CA GLU A 159 -1.09 -0.68 -8.65
C GLU A 159 -2.59 -0.66 -8.33
N ALA A 160 -2.96 -0.12 -7.16
CA ALA A 160 -4.35 0.13 -6.76
C ALA A 160 -4.98 1.36 -7.46
N GLY A 161 -4.25 2.04 -8.35
CA GLY A 161 -4.74 3.22 -9.08
C GLY A 161 -4.77 4.50 -8.24
N ILE A 162 -4.07 4.54 -7.11
CA ILE A 162 -3.96 5.74 -6.26
C ILE A 162 -2.83 6.62 -6.81
N ASP A 163 -3.08 7.92 -6.90
CA ASP A 163 -2.08 8.88 -7.36
C ASP A 163 -0.96 9.06 -6.34
N THR A 164 0.20 8.49 -6.66
CA THR A 164 1.38 8.52 -5.79
C THR A 164 2.23 9.79 -5.90
N SER A 165 1.81 10.77 -6.72
CA SER A 165 2.34 12.14 -6.68
C SER A 165 1.78 12.94 -5.50
N ILE A 166 0.57 12.57 -5.05
CA ILE A 166 -0.13 13.18 -3.92
C ILE A 166 0.02 12.31 -2.67
N PHE A 167 -0.09 10.98 -2.83
CA PHE A 167 -0.07 10.03 -1.72
C PHE A 167 1.23 9.22 -1.69
N LEU A 168 2.11 9.55 -0.74
CA LEU A 168 3.38 8.87 -0.51
C LEU A 168 3.22 7.71 0.50
N ALA A 169 4.29 6.97 0.75
CA ALA A 169 4.29 5.84 1.68
C ALA A 169 3.93 6.21 3.14
N HIS A 170 4.12 7.47 3.54
CA HIS A 170 3.67 8.01 4.82
C HIS A 170 2.24 8.57 4.77
N SER A 171 1.67 8.70 3.57
CA SER A 171 0.34 9.24 3.31
C SER A 171 -0.70 8.13 3.16
N THR A 172 -0.40 6.87 3.48
CA THR A 172 -1.38 5.77 3.47
C THR A 172 -2.62 6.12 4.28
N ARG A 173 -2.44 6.78 5.44
CA ARG A 173 -3.52 7.34 6.26
C ARG A 173 -4.35 8.40 5.52
N GLY A 174 -3.69 9.36 4.86
CA GLY A 174 -4.35 10.43 4.11
C GLY A 174 -5.08 9.93 2.87
N ALA A 175 -4.46 9.00 2.13
CA ALA A 175 -5.02 8.37 0.94
C ALA A 175 -6.30 7.60 1.24
N ALA A 176 -6.29 6.85 2.35
CA ALA A 176 -7.45 6.12 2.81
C ALA A 176 -8.59 7.03 3.22
N ALA A 177 -8.32 8.05 4.04
CA ALA A 177 -9.33 8.98 4.48
C ALA A 177 -9.95 9.73 3.28
N SER A 178 -9.13 10.16 2.32
CA SER A 178 -9.61 10.75 1.07
C SER A 178 -10.40 9.77 0.21
N LYS A 179 -9.98 8.50 0.13
CA LYS A 179 -10.70 7.49 -0.65
C LYS A 179 -12.02 7.09 0.01
N ALA A 180 -12.04 6.93 1.32
CA ALA A 180 -13.24 6.66 2.12
C ALA A 180 -14.24 7.83 2.00
N ALA A 181 -13.77 9.06 2.15
CA ALA A 181 -14.60 10.26 1.96
C ALA A 181 -15.15 10.37 0.53
N SER A 182 -14.32 10.13 -0.49
CA SER A 182 -14.77 10.14 -1.90
C SER A 182 -15.68 8.97 -2.27
N ALA A 183 -15.63 7.87 -1.52
CA ALA A 183 -16.55 6.74 -1.62
C ALA A 183 -17.83 6.92 -0.78
N GLY A 184 -18.00 8.05 -0.08
CA GLY A 184 -19.18 8.34 0.73
C GLY A 184 -19.24 7.55 2.04
N VAL A 185 -18.13 6.97 2.49
CA VAL A 185 -18.04 6.24 3.75
C VAL A 185 -18.02 7.25 4.89
N SER A 186 -19.01 7.16 5.78
CA SER A 186 -19.14 8.05 6.94
C SER A 186 -17.95 7.85 7.90
N ILE A 187 -17.32 8.95 8.30
CA ILE A 187 -16.33 8.97 9.39
C ILE A 187 -17.12 8.87 10.70
N VAL A 188 -17.54 7.67 11.09
CA VAL A 188 -18.05 7.44 12.45
C VAL A 188 -16.90 6.87 13.26
N SER A 189 -16.43 7.67 14.20
CA SER A 189 -15.50 7.28 15.26
C SER A 189 -16.17 6.27 16.19
N TYR A 190 -15.58 5.07 16.31
CA TYR A 190 -15.77 4.19 17.46
C TYR A 190 -14.47 4.19 18.27
#